data_AF-D0GP00-F1
#
_entry.id   AF-D0GP00-F1
#
_cell.length_a   1.000
_cell.length_b   1.000
_cell.length_c   1.000
_cell.angle_alpha   90.00
_cell.angle_beta   90.00
_cell.angle_gamma   90.00
#
_symmetry.space_group_name_H-M   'P 1'
#
loop_
_entity.id
_entity.type
_entity.pdbx_description
1 polymer ?
#
loop_
_entity_poly.entity_id
_entity_poly.type
_entity_poly.pdbx_seq_one_letter_code
_entity_poly.pdbx_strand_id
1 'polypeptide(L)'
;MKLAECDENRADSIIRYFKYVSQKRNYGSFQSRKNNKILKKPIIEIYEKYIVIKKLLIYTLELFLLNPKTIESSDNEFKKQLEYLSQRKNNQFEEEVFNEIKKYFSTSEIIVKKDIGEKDIKGVVPPGQIDILCLYRKNIIVIECKNLDLKTNHRETINQIKKIRGEFEKKLVEKVEYIKNNKSKVLNYLENREVENYSEYNVEGVIVFKNYTVELATEEKVKRPISRITWEKLCDWIKEKG
;
A
#
# COMPACT_ATOMS: atom_id res chain seq x y z
N MET A 1 -19.77 -20.25 11.93
CA MET A 1 -18.57 -20.10 11.09
C MET A 1 -18.81 -20.90 9.81
N LYS A 2 -19.14 -20.26 8.68
CA LYS A 2 -19.22 -20.99 7.40
C LYS A 2 -17.78 -21.26 6.95
N LEU A 3 -17.41 -22.53 6.86
CA LEU A 3 -16.21 -22.94 6.13
C LEU A 3 -16.37 -22.40 4.70
N ALA A 4 -15.35 -21.73 4.17
CA ALA A 4 -15.40 -21.22 2.81
C ALA A 4 -15.59 -22.39 1.84
N GLU A 5 -16.68 -22.39 1.09
CA GLU A 5 -16.91 -23.35 0.01
C GLU A 5 -15.99 -22.98 -1.16
N CYS A 6 -15.22 -23.95 -1.66
CA CYS A 6 -14.51 -23.83 -2.92
C CYS A 6 -14.85 -25.03 -3.81
N ASP A 7 -15.01 -24.80 -5.11
CA ASP A 7 -15.16 -25.87 -6.08
C ASP A 7 -13.89 -26.72 -6.19
N GLU A 8 -14.03 -27.97 -6.65
CA GLU A 8 -12.93 -28.94 -6.73
C GLU A 8 -11.79 -28.45 -7.63
N ASN A 9 -12.09 -27.78 -8.74
CA ASN A 9 -11.06 -27.27 -9.65
C ASN A 9 -10.19 -26.22 -8.97
N ARG A 10 -10.81 -25.35 -8.16
CA ARG A 10 -10.13 -24.32 -7.39
C ARG A 10 -9.35 -24.90 -6.22
N ALA A 11 -9.89 -25.92 -5.55
CA ALA A 11 -9.16 -26.69 -4.55
C ALA A 11 -7.89 -27.33 -5.15
N ASP A 12 -8.01 -27.93 -6.33
CA ASP A 12 -6.92 -28.54 -7.08
C ASP A 12 -5.83 -27.53 -7.45
N SER A 13 -6.20 -26.35 -7.93
CA SER A 13 -5.25 -25.28 -8.23
C SER A 13 -4.48 -24.81 -6.99
N ILE A 14 -5.17 -24.70 -5.85
CA ILE A 14 -4.55 -24.33 -4.56
C ILE A 14 -3.60 -25.45 -4.08
N ILE A 15 -4.02 -26.72 -4.17
CA ILE A 15 -3.19 -27.87 -3.78
C ILE A 15 -1.96 -27.97 -4.68
N ARG A 16 -2.10 -27.80 -6.00
CA ARG A 16 -0.98 -27.75 -6.95
C ARG A 16 0.01 -26.64 -6.62
N TYR A 17 -0.48 -25.48 -6.17
CA TYR A 17 0.40 -24.39 -5.74
C TYR A 17 1.23 -24.78 -4.50
N PHE A 18 0.65 -25.48 -3.53
CA PHE A 18 1.37 -25.90 -2.33
C PHE A 18 2.19 -27.20 -2.49
N LYS A 19 2.00 -27.90 -3.60
CA LYS A 19 2.70 -29.14 -3.94
C LYS A 19 4.13 -28.90 -4.40
N TYR A 20 5.08 -29.54 -3.74
CA TYR A 20 6.45 -29.68 -4.22
C TYR A 20 6.47 -30.75 -5.30
N VAL A 21 6.80 -30.35 -6.52
CA VAL A 21 7.02 -31.31 -7.61
C VAL A 21 8.51 -31.61 -7.63
N SER A 22 8.89 -32.84 -7.29
CA SER A 22 10.23 -33.35 -7.55
C SER A 22 10.37 -33.58 -9.06
N GLN A 23 10.54 -32.52 -9.85
CA GLN A 23 10.96 -32.70 -11.24
C GLN A 23 12.28 -33.47 -11.24
N LYS A 24 12.44 -34.46 -12.14
CA LYS A 24 13.73 -35.09 -12.44
C LYS A 24 14.76 -33.97 -12.56
N ARG A 25 15.77 -33.96 -11.67
CA ARG A 25 16.76 -32.88 -11.57
C ARG A 25 17.52 -32.74 -12.89
N ASN A 26 17.10 -31.83 -13.77
CA ASN A 26 17.92 -31.39 -14.89
C ASN A 26 18.91 -30.33 -14.36
N TYR A 27 20.08 -30.82 -13.94
CA TYR A 27 21.17 -30.02 -13.38
C TYR A 27 21.68 -28.90 -14.33
N GLY A 28 21.31 -28.92 -15.61
CA GLY A 28 21.69 -27.91 -16.62
C GLY A 28 20.71 -26.74 -16.81
N SER A 29 19.55 -26.71 -16.17
CA SER A 29 18.58 -25.60 -16.34
C SER A 29 18.65 -24.61 -15.18
N PHE A 30 19.28 -23.46 -15.38
CA PHE A 30 19.34 -22.36 -14.40
C PHE A 30 17.95 -21.73 -14.10
N GLN A 31 16.91 -22.10 -14.86
CA GLN A 31 15.57 -21.52 -14.80
C GLN A 31 14.66 -22.01 -13.66
N SER A 32 15.00 -23.06 -12.89
CA SER A 32 14.02 -23.69 -11.95
C SER A 32 14.17 -23.36 -10.46
N ARG A 33 15.16 -22.56 -10.03
CA ARG A 33 15.43 -22.36 -8.59
C ARG A 33 14.50 -21.37 -7.86
N LYS A 34 13.80 -20.47 -8.57
CA LYS A 34 12.89 -19.50 -7.93
C LYS A 34 11.53 -20.13 -7.56
N ASN A 35 10.98 -20.97 -8.44
CA ASN A 35 9.62 -21.51 -8.31
C ASN A 35 9.53 -22.74 -7.38
N ASN A 36 10.64 -23.40 -7.08
CA ASN A 36 10.68 -24.65 -6.33
C ASN A 36 11.39 -24.53 -4.97
N LYS A 37 11.18 -23.42 -4.26
CA LYS A 37 11.67 -23.28 -2.88
C LYS A 37 10.85 -24.20 -1.97
N ILE A 38 11.49 -25.26 -1.45
CA ILE A 38 10.88 -26.22 -0.52
C ILE A 38 10.13 -25.51 0.63
N LEU A 39 10.68 -24.40 1.14
CA LEU A 39 10.06 -23.61 2.22
C LEU A 39 8.74 -22.91 1.86
N LYS A 40 8.31 -22.95 0.59
CA LYS A 40 7.01 -22.43 0.12
C LYS A 40 6.06 -23.54 -0.36
N LYS A 41 6.47 -24.81 -0.24
CA LYS A 41 5.76 -25.98 -0.77
C LYS A 41 5.52 -26.98 0.36
N PRO A 42 4.47 -26.76 1.18
CA PRO A 42 4.24 -27.56 2.37
C PRO A 42 3.68 -28.97 2.10
N ILE A 43 3.27 -29.27 0.86
CA ILE A 43 2.74 -30.57 0.46
C ILE A 43 3.79 -31.27 -0.39
N ILE A 44 4.24 -32.45 0.01
CA ILE A 44 5.16 -33.30 -0.75
C ILE A 44 4.41 -34.54 -1.20
N GLU A 45 4.45 -34.85 -2.49
CA GLU A 45 3.91 -36.11 -3.01
C GLU A 45 5.02 -37.16 -3.12
N ILE A 46 4.74 -38.35 -2.59
CA ILE A 46 5.62 -39.51 -2.64
C ILE A 46 4.77 -40.72 -3.04
N TYR A 47 5.00 -41.23 -4.26
CA TYR A 47 4.37 -42.46 -4.77
C TYR A 47 2.86 -42.56 -4.49
N GLU A 48 2.10 -41.48 -4.70
CA GLU A 48 0.63 -41.36 -4.45
C GLU A 48 0.20 -40.99 -3.01
N LYS A 49 1.14 -40.80 -2.08
CA LYS A 49 0.84 -40.25 -0.74
C LYS A 49 1.22 -38.79 -0.65
N TYR A 50 0.40 -38.00 0.04
CA TYR A 50 0.67 -36.60 0.36
C TYR A 50 1.18 -36.45 1.78
N ILE A 51 2.40 -35.94 1.93
CA ILE A 51 2.97 -35.55 3.22
C ILE A 51 2.80 -34.04 3.36
N VAL A 52 2.04 -33.61 4.37
CA VAL A 52 1.83 -32.20 4.67
C VAL A 52 2.67 -31.82 5.89
N ILE A 53 3.64 -30.93 5.70
CA ILE A 53 4.43 -30.39 6.81
C ILE A 53 3.60 -29.28 7.47
N LYS A 54 2.80 -29.63 8.50
CA LYS A 54 1.82 -28.73 9.14
C LYS A 54 2.38 -27.34 9.49
N LYS A 55 3.55 -27.26 10.13
CA LYS A 55 4.17 -25.96 10.49
C LYS A 55 4.52 -25.13 9.25
N LEU A 56 4.99 -25.79 8.20
CA LEU A 56 5.32 -25.13 6.93
C LEU A 56 4.07 -24.69 6.18
N LEU A 57 2.98 -25.47 6.26
CA LEU A 57 1.69 -25.09 5.69
C LEU A 57 1.16 -23.82 6.33
N ILE A 58 1.12 -23.78 7.66
CA ILE A 58 0.68 -22.59 8.41
C ILE A 58 1.54 -21.39 8.03
N TYR A 59 2.87 -21.52 8.09
CA TYR A 59 3.79 -20.45 7.71
C TYR A 59 3.58 -19.97 6.26
N THR A 60 3.36 -20.89 5.31
CA THR A 60 3.14 -20.51 3.90
C THR A 60 1.79 -19.82 3.72
N LEU A 61 0.75 -20.25 4.44
CA LEU A 61 -0.55 -19.57 4.45
C LEU A 61 -0.47 -18.18 5.11
N GLU A 62 0.30 -18.03 6.17
CA GLU A 62 0.58 -16.72 6.79
C GLU A 62 1.32 -15.81 5.81
N LEU A 63 2.37 -16.30 5.14
CA LEU A 63 3.05 -15.54 4.09
C LEU A 63 2.12 -15.18 2.92
N PHE A 64 1.21 -16.08 2.55
CA PHE A 64 0.20 -15.84 1.52
C PHE A 64 -0.71 -14.69 1.93
N LEU A 65 -1.19 -14.71 3.18
CA LEU A 65 -2.02 -13.65 3.74
C LEU A 65 -1.22 -12.35 3.86
N LEU A 66 0.04 -12.38 4.27
CA LEU A 66 0.85 -11.18 4.49
C LEU A 66 1.36 -10.55 3.20
N ASN A 67 1.66 -11.34 2.16
CA ASN A 67 2.18 -10.84 0.90
C ASN A 67 1.72 -11.67 -0.32
N PRO A 68 0.48 -11.44 -0.80
CA PRO A 68 -0.06 -12.11 -1.98
C PRO A 68 0.82 -11.95 -3.24
N LYS A 69 1.58 -10.86 -3.36
CA LYS A 69 2.41 -10.57 -4.54
C LYS A 69 3.68 -11.41 -4.62
N THR A 70 4.09 -12.06 -3.53
CA THR A 70 5.26 -12.96 -3.52
C THR A 70 4.96 -14.36 -4.07
N ILE A 71 3.71 -14.58 -4.49
CA ILE A 71 3.22 -15.84 -5.02
C ILE A 71 3.36 -15.82 -6.54
N GLU A 72 4.36 -16.53 -7.01
CA GLU A 72 4.53 -16.80 -8.44
C GLU A 72 3.63 -18.00 -8.82
N SER A 73 2.54 -17.73 -9.53
CA SER A 73 1.64 -18.75 -10.12
C SER A 73 1.70 -18.70 -11.65
N SER A 74 1.55 -19.84 -12.32
CA SER A 74 1.30 -19.87 -13.78
C SER A 74 -0.16 -19.60 -14.13
N ASP A 75 -1.06 -19.64 -13.15
CA ASP A 75 -2.48 -19.37 -13.31
C ASP A 75 -2.76 -17.85 -13.27
N ASN A 76 -3.25 -17.32 -14.39
CA ASN A 76 -3.56 -15.90 -14.55
C ASN A 76 -4.81 -15.46 -13.79
N GLU A 77 -5.80 -16.33 -13.62
CA GLU A 77 -6.99 -16.02 -12.85
C GLU A 77 -6.64 -15.91 -11.37
N PHE A 78 -5.83 -16.85 -10.88
CA PHE A 78 -5.32 -16.79 -9.52
C PHE A 78 -4.49 -15.53 -9.25
N LYS A 79 -3.62 -15.12 -10.19
CA LYS A 79 -2.89 -13.85 -10.09
C LYS A 79 -3.81 -12.63 -9.96
N LYS A 80 -4.85 -12.54 -10.80
CA LYS A 80 -5.83 -11.43 -10.72
C LYS A 80 -6.53 -11.39 -9.37
N GLN A 81 -6.86 -12.55 -8.78
CA GLN A 81 -7.45 -12.61 -7.45
C GLN A 81 -6.49 -12.13 -6.35
N LEU A 82 -5.20 -12.47 -6.45
CA LEU A 82 -4.15 -11.98 -5.53
C LEU A 82 -3.95 -10.47 -5.65
N GLU A 83 -3.96 -9.93 -6.86
CA GLU A 83 -3.89 -8.49 -7.12
C GLU A 83 -5.10 -7.76 -6.52
N TYR A 84 -6.31 -8.29 -6.72
CA TYR A 84 -7.54 -7.77 -6.13
C TYR A 84 -7.46 -7.75 -4.59
N LEU A 85 -6.99 -8.83 -3.95
CA LEU A 85 -6.81 -8.87 -2.50
C LEU A 85 -5.79 -7.84 -2.02
N SER A 86 -4.67 -7.66 -2.74
CA SER A 86 -3.68 -6.64 -2.41
C SER A 86 -4.26 -5.23 -2.53
N GLN A 87 -5.06 -4.96 -3.57
CA GLN A 87 -5.72 -3.66 -3.75
C GLN A 87 -6.76 -3.41 -2.66
N ARG A 88 -7.59 -4.41 -2.34
CA ARG A 88 -8.57 -4.32 -1.26
C ARG A 88 -7.93 -3.95 0.08
N LYS A 89 -6.75 -4.51 0.40
CA LYS A 89 -5.98 -4.15 1.60
C LYS A 89 -5.45 -2.72 1.61
N ASN A 90 -5.11 -2.17 0.44
CA ASN A 90 -4.69 -0.77 0.34
C ASN A 90 -5.89 0.16 0.55
N ASN A 91 -6.99 -0.10 -0.16
CA ASN A 91 -8.21 0.69 -0.03
C ASN A 91 -8.77 0.64 1.40
N GLN A 92 -8.70 -0.52 2.06
CA GLN A 92 -9.08 -0.63 3.48
C GLN A 92 -8.20 0.23 4.38
N PHE A 93 -6.89 0.30 4.12
CA PHE A 93 -6.01 1.16 4.89
C PHE A 93 -6.25 2.65 4.64
N GLU A 94 -6.49 3.05 3.39
CA GLU A 94 -6.89 4.43 3.06
C GLU A 94 -8.17 4.83 3.80
N GLU A 95 -9.15 3.92 3.83
CA GLU A 95 -10.41 4.12 4.55
C GLU A 95 -10.19 4.20 6.08
N GLU A 96 -9.32 3.36 6.66
CA GLU A 96 -8.94 3.44 8.07
C GLU A 96 -8.32 4.81 8.39
N VAL A 97 -7.37 5.28 7.58
CA VAL A 97 -6.71 6.59 7.76
C VAL A 97 -7.72 7.73 7.67
N PHE A 98 -8.58 7.72 6.66
CA PHE A 98 -9.62 8.73 6.48
C PHE A 98 -10.55 8.84 7.69
N ASN A 99 -11.02 7.68 8.18
CA ASN A 99 -11.93 7.63 9.31
C ASN A 99 -11.24 8.06 10.62
N GLU A 100 -9.97 7.73 10.80
CA GLU A 100 -9.20 8.14 11.98
C GLU A 100 -9.06 9.67 12.05
N ILE A 101 -8.73 10.34 10.93
CA ILE A 101 -8.66 11.82 10.89
C ILE A 101 -10.03 12.43 11.25
N LYS A 102 -11.10 11.92 10.64
CA LYS A 102 -12.47 12.41 10.91
C LYS A 102 -12.94 12.20 12.35
N LYS A 103 -12.44 11.15 13.00
CA LYS A 103 -12.76 10.85 14.40
C LYS A 103 -11.97 11.73 15.35
N TYR A 104 -10.70 12.02 15.02
CA TYR A 104 -9.79 12.77 15.88
C TYR A 104 -10.12 14.27 15.90
N PHE A 105 -10.47 14.85 14.76
CA PHE A 105 -10.77 16.27 14.63
C PHE A 105 -12.27 16.51 14.52
N SER A 106 -12.77 17.61 15.10
CA SER A 106 -14.16 18.01 14.86
C SER A 106 -14.36 18.44 13.40
N THR A 107 -15.58 18.27 12.87
CA THR A 107 -15.91 18.65 11.48
C THR A 107 -15.78 20.15 11.21
N SER A 108 -15.77 20.98 12.25
CA SER A 108 -15.51 22.42 12.16
C SER A 108 -14.02 22.77 12.10
N GLU A 109 -13.15 21.87 12.55
CA GLU A 109 -11.70 22.11 12.61
C GLU A 109 -10.98 21.69 11.32
N ILE A 110 -11.46 20.61 10.68
CA ILE A 110 -10.81 20.03 9.51
C ILE A 110 -11.83 19.70 8.41
N ILE A 111 -11.44 19.96 7.16
CA ILE A 111 -12.15 19.44 5.99
C ILE A 111 -11.30 18.30 5.44
N VAL A 112 -11.91 17.12 5.25
CA VAL A 112 -11.21 15.93 4.74
C VAL A 112 -12.00 15.36 3.55
N LYS A 113 -11.30 15.19 2.43
CA LYS A 113 -11.78 14.52 1.22
C LYS A 113 -10.86 13.33 0.92
N LYS A 114 -11.39 12.29 0.28
CA LYS A 114 -10.63 11.12 -0.16
C LYS A 114 -10.93 10.82 -1.63
N ASP A 115 -10.08 10.02 -2.25
CA ASP A 115 -10.25 9.52 -3.61
C ASP A 115 -10.38 10.64 -4.67
N ILE A 116 -9.55 11.67 -4.57
CA ILE A 116 -9.63 12.86 -5.45
C ILE A 116 -8.93 12.56 -6.77
N GLY A 117 -9.70 12.47 -7.86
CA GLY A 117 -9.23 12.17 -9.21
C GLY A 117 -9.47 13.31 -10.21
N GLU A 118 -9.46 12.95 -11.50
CA GLU A 118 -9.44 13.89 -12.63
C GLU A 118 -10.67 14.78 -12.76
N LYS A 119 -11.80 14.38 -12.15
CA LYS A 119 -13.10 15.05 -12.33
C LYS A 119 -13.54 15.84 -11.10
N ASP A 120 -12.85 15.71 -9.98
CA ASP A 120 -13.30 16.27 -8.71
C ASP A 120 -13.07 17.77 -8.62
N ILE A 121 -11.94 18.26 -9.10
CA ILE A 121 -11.59 19.69 -9.06
C ILE A 121 -11.80 20.30 -10.44
N LYS A 122 -12.81 21.16 -10.57
CA LYS A 122 -13.21 21.71 -11.87
C LYS A 122 -12.06 22.48 -12.54
N GLY A 123 -11.74 22.07 -13.77
CA GLY A 123 -10.77 22.75 -14.62
C GLY A 123 -9.31 22.50 -14.26
N VAL A 124 -9.01 21.47 -13.46
CA VAL A 124 -7.65 21.01 -13.13
C VAL A 124 -7.64 19.49 -12.93
N VAL A 125 -6.69 18.79 -13.57
CA VAL A 125 -6.50 17.33 -13.43
C VAL A 125 -5.25 17.01 -12.60
N PRO A 126 -5.34 16.43 -11.38
CA PRO A 126 -4.18 16.11 -10.58
C PRO A 126 -3.32 15.01 -11.24
N PRO A 127 -2.00 14.97 -10.97
CA PRO A 127 -1.12 13.91 -11.46
C PRO A 127 -1.43 12.59 -10.73
N GLY A 128 -2.41 11.86 -11.29
CA GLY A 128 -3.00 10.67 -10.67
C GLY A 128 -3.98 11.01 -9.54
N GLN A 129 -4.55 9.97 -8.94
CA GLN A 129 -5.46 10.09 -7.80
C GLN A 129 -4.71 10.52 -6.55
N ILE A 130 -5.26 11.47 -5.79
CA ILE A 130 -4.81 11.82 -4.43
C ILE A 130 -5.63 10.99 -3.44
N ASP A 131 -4.95 10.20 -2.60
CA ASP A 131 -5.62 9.28 -1.68
C ASP A 131 -6.49 10.07 -0.68
N ILE A 132 -5.91 11.05 0.04
CA ILE A 132 -6.63 11.93 0.97
C ILE A 132 -6.10 13.37 0.85
N LEU A 133 -7.02 14.34 0.91
CA LEU A 133 -6.73 15.78 0.93
C LEU A 133 -7.41 16.42 2.13
N CYS A 134 -6.65 17.10 2.97
CA CYS A 134 -7.15 17.79 4.15
C CYS A 134 -6.95 19.30 4.07
N LEU A 135 -7.87 20.06 4.66
CA LEU A 135 -7.66 21.46 5.02
C LEU A 135 -7.81 21.59 6.53
N TYR A 136 -6.70 21.88 7.22
CA TYR A 136 -6.69 22.17 8.65
C TYR A 136 -6.11 23.55 8.86
N ARG A 137 -6.95 24.48 9.36
CA ARG A 137 -6.63 25.91 9.43
C ARG A 137 -6.16 26.42 8.04
N LYS A 138 -4.98 27.03 7.93
CA LYS A 138 -4.41 27.51 6.67
C LYS A 138 -3.45 26.50 6.00
N ASN A 139 -3.58 25.21 6.28
CA ASN A 139 -2.68 24.20 5.71
C ASN A 139 -3.48 23.17 4.89
N ILE A 140 -3.18 23.11 3.59
CA ILE A 140 -3.65 22.06 2.69
C ILE A 140 -2.67 20.90 2.79
N ILE A 141 -3.14 19.73 3.21
CA ILE A 141 -2.29 18.56 3.45
C ILE A 141 -2.65 17.48 2.43
N VAL A 142 -1.67 17.12 1.60
CA VAL A 142 -1.77 16.02 0.63
C VAL A 142 -1.25 14.75 1.29
N ILE A 143 -2.11 13.76 1.47
CA ILE A 143 -1.81 12.53 2.17
C ILE A 143 -1.79 11.37 1.18
N GLU A 144 -0.68 10.64 1.15
CA GLU A 144 -0.53 9.41 0.37
C GLU A 144 -0.42 8.20 1.32
N CYS A 145 -1.33 7.24 1.19
CA CYS A 145 -1.36 6.05 2.03
C CYS A 145 -0.55 4.91 1.39
N LYS A 146 0.28 4.24 2.18
CA LYS A 146 1.10 3.11 1.73
C LYS A 146 1.03 1.95 2.72
N ASN A 147 0.19 0.97 2.41
CA ASN A 147 0.15 -0.31 3.10
C ASN A 147 1.18 -1.27 2.47
N LEU A 148 2.43 -1.14 2.87
CA LEU A 148 3.50 -1.99 2.35
C LEU A 148 3.57 -3.32 3.11
N ASP A 149 3.83 -4.40 2.36
CA ASP A 149 4.05 -5.70 2.98
C ASP A 149 5.30 -5.69 3.85
N LEU A 150 5.26 -6.45 4.95
CA LEU A 150 6.43 -6.72 5.78
C LEU A 150 7.51 -7.42 4.95
N LYS A 151 8.74 -6.89 5.00
CA LYS A 151 9.92 -7.50 4.38
C LYS A 151 10.75 -8.19 5.45
N THR A 152 11.09 -9.46 5.21
CA THR A 152 11.77 -10.30 6.19
C THR A 152 13.28 -10.43 5.96
N ASN A 153 13.79 -9.92 4.84
CA ASN A 153 15.22 -9.92 4.54
C ASN A 153 15.75 -8.53 4.16
N HIS A 154 17.02 -8.30 4.52
CA HIS A 154 17.69 -7.00 4.39
C HIS A 154 17.70 -6.45 2.95
N ARG A 155 17.86 -7.32 1.94
CA ARG A 155 17.89 -6.91 0.53
C ARG A 155 16.53 -6.35 0.08
N GLU A 156 15.45 -7.01 0.47
CA GLU A 156 14.09 -6.55 0.18
C GLU A 156 13.78 -5.23 0.91
N THR A 157 14.24 -5.09 2.15
CA THR A 157 14.14 -3.83 2.90
C THR A 157 14.86 -2.68 2.19
N ILE A 158 16.10 -2.87 1.72
CA ILE A 158 16.83 -1.85 0.93
C ILE A 158 16.03 -1.45 -0.32
N ASN A 159 15.52 -2.44 -1.06
CA ASN A 159 14.76 -2.17 -2.28
C ASN A 159 13.47 -1.38 -2.00
N GLN A 160 12.81 -1.69 -0.88
CA GLN A 160 11.64 -0.95 -0.42
C GLN A 160 11.98 0.50 -0.08
N ILE A 161 13.10 0.75 0.61
CA ILE A 161 13.59 2.11 0.91
C ILE A 161 13.86 2.88 -0.38
N LYS A 162 14.54 2.27 -1.36
CA LYS A 162 14.79 2.88 -2.67
C LYS A 162 13.49 3.24 -3.39
N LYS A 163 12.48 2.36 -3.32
CA LYS A 163 11.16 2.60 -3.91
C LYS A 163 10.46 3.79 -3.24
N ILE A 164 10.51 3.88 -1.91
CA ILE A 164 9.93 5.01 -1.16
C ILE A 164 10.57 6.33 -1.62
N ARG A 165 11.90 6.44 -1.57
CA ARG A 165 12.61 7.69 -1.90
C ARG A 165 12.55 8.07 -3.38
N GLY A 166 12.53 7.09 -4.27
CA GLY A 166 12.56 7.32 -5.71
C GLY A 166 11.17 7.53 -6.30
N GLU A 167 10.25 6.61 -6.02
CA GLU A 167 8.95 6.56 -6.68
C GLU A 167 7.87 7.30 -5.87
N PHE A 168 7.72 6.97 -4.58
CA PHE A 168 6.60 7.51 -3.80
C PHE A 168 6.79 8.98 -3.47
N GLU A 169 7.98 9.37 -3.03
CA GLU A 169 8.27 10.79 -2.76
C GLU A 169 8.14 11.65 -3.99
N LYS A 170 8.67 11.19 -5.13
CA LYS A 170 8.60 11.95 -6.39
C LYS A 170 7.15 12.21 -6.79
N LYS A 171 6.31 11.17 -6.77
CA LYS A 171 4.87 11.28 -7.06
C LYS A 171 4.16 12.25 -6.10
N LEU A 172 4.49 12.20 -4.81
CA LEU A 172 3.87 13.10 -3.84
C LEU A 172 4.35 14.55 -4.01
N VAL A 173 5.63 14.78 -4.32
CA VAL A 173 6.14 16.12 -4.65
C VAL A 173 5.41 16.69 -5.86
N GLU A 174 5.22 15.89 -6.91
CA GLU A 174 4.45 16.30 -8.10
C GLU A 174 3.01 16.70 -7.73
N LYS A 175 2.34 15.93 -6.86
CA LYS A 175 1.01 16.29 -6.33
C LYS A 175 1.03 17.57 -5.50
N VAL A 176 2.00 17.75 -4.61
CA VAL A 176 2.12 18.94 -3.75
C VAL A 176 2.36 20.20 -4.59
N GLU A 177 3.32 20.17 -5.51
CA GLU A 177 3.59 21.30 -6.42
C GLU A 177 2.39 21.62 -7.30
N TYR A 178 1.69 20.59 -7.76
CA TYR A 178 0.45 20.76 -8.50
C TYR A 178 -0.61 21.50 -7.67
N ILE A 179 -0.82 21.11 -6.40
CA ILE A 179 -1.77 21.78 -5.50
C ILE A 179 -1.32 23.21 -5.21
N LYS A 180 -0.02 23.48 -5.04
CA LYS A 180 0.52 24.83 -4.89
C LYS A 180 0.18 25.72 -6.08
N ASN A 181 0.35 25.21 -7.29
CA ASN A 181 0.08 25.94 -8.53
C ASN A 181 -1.42 26.16 -8.81
N ASN A 182 -2.29 25.36 -8.21
CA ASN A 182 -3.75 25.41 -8.41
C ASN A 182 -4.52 25.73 -7.13
N LYS A 183 -3.85 26.38 -6.17
CA LYS A 183 -4.31 26.53 -4.78
C LYS A 183 -5.71 27.12 -4.65
N SER A 184 -6.04 28.16 -5.43
CA SER A 184 -7.37 28.78 -5.42
C SER A 184 -8.48 27.79 -5.78
N LYS A 185 -8.31 27.04 -6.87
CA LYS A 185 -9.30 26.03 -7.31
C LYS A 185 -9.43 24.88 -6.31
N VAL A 186 -8.32 24.46 -5.71
CA VAL A 186 -8.30 23.42 -4.67
C VAL A 186 -9.05 23.88 -3.42
N LEU A 187 -8.80 25.10 -2.95
CA LEU A 187 -9.52 25.68 -1.81
C LEU A 187 -11.01 25.84 -2.11
N ASN A 188 -11.36 26.27 -3.32
CA ASN A 188 -12.76 26.36 -3.73
C ASN A 188 -13.45 25.00 -3.70
N TYR A 189 -12.75 23.93 -4.07
CA TYR A 189 -13.24 22.55 -3.95
C TYR A 189 -13.38 22.08 -2.49
N LEU A 190 -12.43 22.44 -1.63
CA LEU A 190 -12.45 22.03 -0.22
C LEU A 190 -13.51 22.78 0.58
N GLU A 191 -13.56 24.11 0.47
CA GLU A 191 -14.48 24.97 1.22
C GLU A 191 -15.84 25.19 0.53
N ASN A 192 -16.02 24.74 -0.71
CA ASN A 192 -17.21 24.99 -1.54
C ASN A 192 -17.55 26.49 -1.71
N ARG A 193 -16.55 27.36 -1.72
CA ARG A 193 -16.69 28.82 -1.93
C ARG A 193 -15.42 29.41 -2.49
N GLU A 194 -15.49 30.60 -3.07
CA GLU A 194 -14.29 31.31 -3.53
C GLU A 194 -13.47 31.85 -2.34
N VAL A 195 -12.15 31.66 -2.38
CA VAL A 195 -11.22 32.09 -1.33
C VAL A 195 -10.26 33.16 -1.86
N GLU A 196 -10.43 34.39 -1.41
CA GLU A 196 -9.67 35.55 -1.91
C GLU A 196 -8.18 35.53 -1.50
N ASN A 197 -7.89 35.23 -0.23
CA ASN A 197 -6.52 35.22 0.31
C ASN A 197 -5.84 33.85 0.25
N TYR A 198 -6.00 33.13 -0.87
CA TYR A 198 -5.45 31.78 -1.03
C TYR A 198 -3.92 31.74 -0.89
N SER A 199 -3.20 32.84 -1.17
CA SER A 199 -1.74 32.91 -1.07
C SER A 199 -1.21 32.56 0.33
N GLU A 200 -1.98 32.87 1.38
CA GLU A 200 -1.61 32.63 2.79
C GLU A 200 -1.70 31.16 3.22
N TYR A 201 -2.30 30.29 2.40
CA TYR A 201 -2.42 28.87 2.72
C TYR A 201 -1.13 28.13 2.36
N ASN A 202 -0.62 27.31 3.28
CA ASN A 202 0.51 26.42 3.00
C ASN A 202 0.03 25.13 2.35
N VAL A 203 0.94 24.45 1.66
CA VAL A 203 0.70 23.12 1.09
C VAL A 203 1.81 22.20 1.56
N GLU A 204 1.43 21.14 2.27
CA GLU A 204 2.33 20.14 2.83
C GLU A 204 1.98 18.76 2.29
N GLY A 205 2.98 17.90 2.15
CA GLY A 205 2.78 16.51 1.75
C GLY A 205 3.23 15.53 2.82
N VAL A 206 2.49 14.45 3.00
CA VAL A 206 2.88 13.37 3.91
C VAL A 206 2.58 12.00 3.33
N ILE A 207 3.53 11.08 3.48
CA ILE A 207 3.33 9.65 3.19
C ILE A 207 3.04 8.95 4.52
N VAL A 208 1.91 8.25 4.58
CA VAL A 208 1.42 7.55 5.76
C VAL A 208 1.54 6.05 5.56
N PHE A 209 2.26 5.37 6.45
CA PHE A 209 2.48 3.93 6.38
C PHE A 209 1.64 3.16 7.42
N LYS A 210 1.01 2.05 7.00
CA LYS A 210 0.23 1.18 7.90
C LYS A 210 1.13 0.47 8.90
N ASN A 211 2.17 -0.17 8.38
CA ASN A 211 3.10 -0.96 9.17
C ASN A 211 4.44 -0.26 9.26
N TYR A 212 5.04 -0.39 10.43
CA TYR A 212 6.43 -0.09 10.66
C TYR A 212 7.29 -1.17 10.01
N THR A 213 7.87 -0.90 8.84
CA THR A 213 8.94 -1.78 8.33
C THR A 213 10.33 -1.18 8.57
N VAL A 214 10.41 0.14 8.75
CA VAL A 214 11.64 0.91 8.90
C VAL A 214 11.27 2.30 9.47
N GLU A 215 11.32 2.57 10.77
CA GLU A 215 11.14 3.98 11.24
C GLU A 215 12.23 4.93 10.73
N LEU A 216 13.41 4.45 10.32
CA LEU A 216 14.64 5.27 10.42
C LEU A 216 15.68 5.15 9.30
N ALA A 217 15.48 4.40 8.21
CA ALA A 217 16.54 4.23 7.20
C ALA A 217 16.70 5.42 6.24
N THR A 218 16.39 6.63 6.67
CA THR A 218 17.42 7.67 6.88
C THR A 218 16.75 8.87 7.51
N GLU A 219 17.16 9.21 8.72
CA GLU A 219 17.46 10.60 9.03
C GLU A 219 18.49 11.11 7.99
N GLU A 220 18.01 11.57 6.84
CA GLU A 220 18.78 12.51 6.07
C GLU A 220 18.18 13.87 6.43
N LYS A 221 19.00 14.73 7.04
CA LYS A 221 18.75 16.15 7.32
C LYS A 221 18.49 16.98 6.05
N VAL A 222 18.03 16.35 4.97
CA VAL A 222 17.56 17.05 3.79
C VAL A 222 16.14 17.48 4.12
N LYS A 223 15.97 18.76 4.44
CA LYS A 223 14.66 19.42 4.49
C LYS A 223 13.97 19.19 3.15
N ARG A 224 13.20 18.12 3.03
CA ARG A 224 12.32 17.86 1.90
C ARG A 224 10.91 18.30 2.29
N PRO A 225 10.11 18.80 1.34
CA PRO A 225 8.74 19.27 1.60
C PRO A 225 7.75 18.13 1.92
N ILE A 226 8.24 16.90 2.10
CA ILE A 226 7.43 15.69 2.29
C ILE A 226 7.83 15.03 3.61
N SER A 227 6.84 14.84 4.48
CA SER A 227 6.99 14.04 5.70
C SER A 227 6.69 12.57 5.46
N ARG A 228 7.27 11.69 6.27
CA ARG A 228 7.01 10.25 6.26
C ARG A 228 6.67 9.83 7.68
N ILE A 229 5.47 9.31 7.92
CA ILE A 229 5.02 8.97 9.27
C ILE A 229 4.24 7.66 9.28
N THR A 230 4.10 7.07 10.46
CA THR A 230 3.15 5.99 10.69
C THR A 230 1.75 6.55 10.87
N TRP A 231 0.73 5.74 10.56
CA TRP A 231 -0.67 6.15 10.70
C TRP A 231 -1.02 6.58 12.14
N GLU A 232 -0.40 5.97 13.14
CA GLU A 232 -0.56 6.30 14.57
C GLU A 232 -0.14 7.74 14.90
N LYS A 233 0.85 8.29 14.17
CA LYS A 233 1.40 9.64 14.40
C LYS A 233 0.71 10.71 13.52
N LEU A 234 -0.23 10.32 12.66
CA LEU A 234 -0.80 11.21 11.65
C LEU A 234 -1.55 12.38 12.23
N CYS A 235 -2.45 12.12 13.17
CA CYS A 235 -3.31 13.17 13.72
C CYS A 235 -2.51 14.21 14.51
N ASP A 236 -1.53 13.76 15.31
CA ASP A 236 -0.63 14.67 16.03
C ASP A 236 0.22 15.50 15.06
N TRP A 237 0.74 14.89 13.98
CA TRP A 237 1.47 15.61 12.95
C TRP A 237 0.60 16.66 12.23
N ILE A 238 -0.66 16.34 11.89
CA ILE A 238 -1.60 17.31 11.29
C ILE A 238 -1.80 18.49 12.24
N LYS A 239 -1.97 18.20 13.53
CA LYS A 239 -2.19 19.21 14.57
C LYS A 239 -0.99 20.16 14.73
N GLU A 240 0.23 19.65 14.61
CA GLU A 240 1.47 20.44 14.66
C GLU A 240 1.65 21.37 13.44
N LYS A 241 1.03 21.06 12.30
CA LYS A 241 1.13 21.87 11.08
C LYS A 241 0.12 23.00 11.02
N GLY A 242 -1.04 22.85 11.66
CA GLY A 242 -2.05 23.90 11.78
C GLY A 242 -1.70 24.94 12.83
#